data_AF-A0A1J8PPS8-F1
#
_entry.id   AF-A0A1J8PPS8-F1
#
_cell.length_a   1.000
_cell.length_b   1.000
_cell.length_c   1.000
_cell.angle_alpha   90.00
_cell.angle_beta   90.00
_cell.angle_gamma   90.00
#
_symmetry.space_group_name_H-M   'P 1'
#
loop_
_entity.id
_entity.type
_entity.pdbx_description
1 polymer ?
#
loop_
_entity_poly.entity_id
_entity_poly.type
_entity_poly.pdbx_seq_one_letter_code
_entity_poly.pdbx_strand_id
1 'polypeptide(L)'
;ENLEATVIYIAVTTDANAVTYKLSGADADKFSIDKNSGEIKYNAKQPTVSEGTTATHHITITATDAAGNASNKNIVINLENPFTIAVPQAFNSRSVVTVVAQGFVMNGENANDYSGFSVSSAGDVNGDGLDDLIVGAFGANLASGDKAGKSFVVFGKTNATAINLSDIASGTGGFVINGENSEDNSGRSVSSAGDVNGDGLGDLIVGAWMADPTDNNSDKGKSYVVLGKTSTTAVNLSTIVSGTGGFVINGENAGDSSGFSVSSAGDVNGDGLDDLIVGAFYADSTGLVNVGKSYVVFGKTNTDVINLSKIALGTGGFVINGENAKDYNGYSVSSAGDINGDGLDDLIIGAYGADLADKEQIGKSYVVFSKTNTTTINLSDIASGTGGFVISGENSEDNSGYSVSSAGDINGDGLDDLIVGAYMANLADKSLVGNSYVVFGKANTTAVNLSDIAFGMGGFVINGENRGDFSGISVSSAGDINGDGLDDLIVGASGAASAGQFWVGKSFVVFGKTNTTAIRLSDIVAGTGGFVINGENAYDYSGHSVSSAGDINGDGLDDLIVGSYGADVGSHGENPAGKSDVGKSYVIFGKTDTKAINLSDISAGRGTTAHTIDFQGDTNTDKNDTLTGTSANEL
;
A
#
# COMPACT_ATOMS: atom_id res chain seq x y z
N GLU A 1 -1.56 -37.21 -27.17
CA GLU A 1 -0.84 -38.47 -26.82
C GLU A 1 0.64 -38.11 -26.83
N ASN A 2 1.36 -37.74 -25.78
CA ASN A 2 1.25 -37.86 -24.33
C ASN A 2 1.39 -36.45 -23.71
N LEU A 3 0.48 -36.05 -22.83
CA LEU A 3 0.73 -34.97 -21.87
C LEU A 3 1.03 -35.68 -20.54
N GLU A 4 2.18 -35.36 -19.94
CA GLU A 4 2.54 -35.90 -18.62
C GLU A 4 1.54 -35.37 -17.58
N ALA A 5 1.05 -36.24 -16.68
CA ALA A 5 0.09 -35.85 -15.67
C ALA A 5 0.69 -34.80 -14.72
N THR A 6 0.09 -33.61 -14.67
CA THR A 6 0.51 -32.51 -13.80
C THR A 6 0.31 -32.86 -12.31
N VAL A 7 1.28 -32.48 -11.47
CA VAL A 7 1.16 -32.55 -10.01
C VAL A 7 0.15 -31.50 -9.55
N ILE A 8 -0.83 -31.90 -8.73
CA ILE A 8 -1.92 -31.02 -8.25
C ILE A 8 -1.89 -30.75 -6.75
N TYR A 9 -1.04 -31.46 -6.00
CA TYR A 9 -0.84 -31.30 -4.56
C TYR A 9 0.44 -32.04 -4.16
N ILE A 10 1.17 -31.58 -3.14
CA ILE A 10 2.32 -32.31 -2.58
C ILE A 10 2.13 -32.41 -1.07
N ALA A 11 2.01 -33.63 -0.55
CA ALA A 11 1.93 -33.87 0.88
C ALA A 11 3.29 -33.62 1.54
N VAL A 12 3.32 -32.80 2.60
CA VAL A 12 4.50 -32.54 3.43
C VAL A 12 4.25 -32.98 4.88
N THR A 13 5.32 -33.41 5.56
CA THR A 13 5.27 -33.78 6.98
C THR A 13 6.28 -32.99 7.79
N THR A 14 5.96 -32.73 9.06
CA THR A 14 6.88 -32.12 10.03
C THR A 14 7.88 -33.11 10.65
N ASP A 15 7.81 -34.40 10.29
CA ASP A 15 8.77 -35.42 10.72
C ASP A 15 10.09 -35.26 9.94
N ALA A 16 11.22 -35.20 10.65
CA ALA A 16 12.55 -35.11 10.07
C ALA A 16 13.04 -36.44 9.45
N ASN A 17 12.32 -37.55 9.65
CA ASN A 17 12.60 -38.84 9.07
C ASN A 17 11.91 -39.04 7.72
N ALA A 18 12.42 -39.97 6.91
CA ALA A 18 11.76 -40.36 5.66
C ALA A 18 10.39 -41.00 5.94
N VAL A 19 9.35 -40.41 5.35
CA VAL A 19 7.96 -40.88 5.42
C VAL A 19 7.52 -41.48 4.08
N THR A 20 6.46 -42.28 4.12
CA THR A 20 5.79 -42.82 2.92
C THR A 20 4.33 -42.44 2.89
N TYR A 21 3.81 -42.13 1.70
CA TYR A 21 2.45 -41.63 1.52
C TYR A 21 1.52 -42.64 0.85
N LYS A 22 0.24 -42.59 1.22
CA LYS A 22 -0.84 -43.38 0.62
C LYS A 22 -2.15 -42.60 0.56
N LEU A 23 -2.95 -42.84 -0.47
CA LEU A 23 -4.31 -42.32 -0.60
C LEU A 23 -5.38 -43.32 -0.16
N SER A 24 -6.45 -42.78 0.42
CA SER A 24 -7.71 -43.44 0.73
C SER A 24 -8.86 -42.43 0.65
N GLY A 25 -10.11 -42.84 0.82
CA GLY A 25 -11.28 -41.97 0.69
C GLY A 25 -12.17 -42.32 -0.51
N ALA A 26 -13.27 -41.58 -0.66
CA ALA A 26 -14.33 -41.88 -1.63
C ALA A 26 -13.89 -41.64 -3.09
N ASP A 27 -12.99 -40.69 -3.31
CA ASP A 27 -12.50 -40.30 -4.64
C ASP A 27 -11.04 -40.68 -4.90
N ALA A 28 -10.42 -41.48 -4.02
CA ALA A 28 -8.99 -41.80 -4.07
C ALA A 28 -8.55 -42.55 -5.33
N ASP A 29 -9.46 -43.27 -5.99
CA ASP A 29 -9.22 -43.97 -7.25
C ASP A 29 -9.01 -43.02 -8.44
N LYS A 30 -9.44 -41.76 -8.32
CA LYS A 30 -9.22 -40.71 -9.33
C LYS A 30 -7.82 -40.12 -9.29
N PHE A 31 -7.05 -40.40 -8.25
CA PHE A 31 -5.73 -39.80 -8.01
C PHE A 31 -4.64 -40.86 -7.79
N SER A 32 -3.41 -40.49 -8.07
CA SER A 32 -2.20 -41.21 -7.67
C SER A 32 -1.39 -40.34 -6.73
N ILE A 33 -0.70 -40.94 -5.76
CA ILE A 33 0.29 -40.26 -4.94
C ILE A 33 1.66 -40.92 -5.13
N ASP A 34 2.70 -40.12 -5.31
CA ASP A 34 4.06 -40.63 -5.22
C ASP A 34 4.35 -40.99 -3.77
N LYS A 35 4.75 -42.24 -3.57
CA LYS A 35 5.01 -42.82 -2.25
C LYS A 35 6.06 -42.04 -1.46
N ASN A 36 7.03 -41.41 -2.12
CA ASN A 36 8.20 -40.81 -1.48
C ASN A 36 8.14 -39.28 -1.48
N SER A 37 7.70 -38.65 -2.57
CA SER A 37 7.59 -37.19 -2.64
C SER A 37 6.26 -36.64 -2.12
N GLY A 38 5.22 -37.47 -2.01
CA GLY A 38 3.88 -37.01 -1.61
C GLY A 38 3.12 -36.31 -2.73
N GLU A 39 3.69 -36.25 -3.94
CA GLU A 39 3.06 -35.64 -5.12
C GLU A 39 1.79 -36.38 -5.54
N ILE A 40 0.66 -35.68 -5.54
CA ILE A 40 -0.62 -36.17 -6.03
C ILE A 40 -0.82 -35.74 -7.47
N LYS A 41 -1.32 -36.65 -8.30
CA LYS A 41 -1.68 -36.44 -9.70
C LYS A 41 -3.05 -37.03 -9.97
N TYR A 42 -3.74 -36.53 -10.99
CA TYR A 42 -4.99 -37.13 -11.45
C TYR A 42 -4.71 -38.31 -12.39
N ASN A 43 -5.39 -39.45 -12.20
CA ASN A 43 -5.12 -40.70 -12.91
C ASN A 43 -5.59 -40.71 -14.38
N ALA A 44 -6.50 -39.81 -14.74
CA ALA A 44 -7.11 -39.71 -16.05
C ALA A 44 -7.13 -38.25 -16.54
N LYS A 45 -7.44 -38.05 -17.83
CA LYS A 45 -7.78 -36.71 -18.32
C LYS A 45 -8.99 -36.20 -17.53
N GLN A 46 -8.90 -34.99 -16.98
CA GLN A 46 -9.92 -34.36 -16.14
C GLN A 46 -11.33 -34.47 -16.79
N PRO A 47 -12.38 -34.85 -16.04
CA PRO A 47 -13.74 -34.82 -16.56
C PRO A 47 -14.14 -33.35 -16.85
N THR A 48 -14.73 -33.09 -18.01
CA THR A 48 -15.31 -31.77 -18.32
C THR A 48 -16.43 -31.47 -17.34
N VAL A 49 -16.21 -30.47 -16.49
CA VAL A 49 -17.23 -29.91 -15.59
C VAL A 49 -18.09 -28.93 -16.38
N SER A 50 -19.41 -28.94 -16.14
CA SER A 50 -20.32 -28.04 -16.85
C SER A 50 -20.06 -26.59 -16.44
N GLU A 51 -20.27 -25.67 -17.36
CA GLU A 51 -20.08 -24.23 -17.13
C GLU A 51 -20.88 -23.75 -15.91
N GLY A 52 -20.23 -23.04 -14.99
CA GLY A 52 -20.85 -22.55 -13.75
C GLY A 52 -21.14 -23.63 -12.70
N THR A 53 -20.47 -24.79 -12.75
CA THR A 53 -20.58 -25.84 -11.72
C THR A 53 -19.21 -26.22 -11.16
N THR A 54 -19.18 -26.60 -9.88
CA THR A 54 -18.00 -27.10 -9.17
C THR A 54 -18.13 -28.61 -8.98
N ALA A 55 -17.09 -29.36 -9.35
CA ALA A 55 -16.98 -30.79 -9.04
C ALA A 55 -16.06 -30.98 -7.84
N THR A 56 -16.61 -31.43 -6.72
CA THR A 56 -15.87 -31.64 -5.47
C THR A 56 -15.43 -33.11 -5.33
N HIS A 57 -14.18 -33.31 -4.92
CA HIS A 57 -13.59 -34.62 -4.63
C HIS A 57 -13.02 -34.66 -3.23
N HIS A 58 -13.25 -35.77 -2.52
CA HIS A 58 -12.77 -35.99 -1.17
C HIS A 58 -11.76 -37.14 -1.13
N ILE A 59 -10.53 -36.82 -0.74
CA ILE A 59 -9.46 -37.78 -0.53
C ILE A 59 -8.89 -37.66 0.89
N THR A 60 -8.25 -38.72 1.35
CA THR A 60 -7.54 -38.78 2.62
C THR A 60 -6.12 -39.25 2.36
N ILE A 61 -5.15 -38.46 2.80
CA ILE A 61 -3.73 -38.78 2.71
C ILE A 61 -3.29 -39.36 4.04
N THR A 62 -2.61 -40.51 3.98
CA THR A 62 -1.94 -41.12 5.12
C THR A 62 -0.42 -41.02 4.91
N ALA A 63 0.27 -40.32 5.80
CA ALA A 63 1.73 -40.33 5.88
C ALA A 63 2.17 -41.31 6.97
N THR A 64 3.13 -42.20 6.67
CA THR A 64 3.64 -43.21 7.60
C THR A 64 5.16 -43.14 7.70
N ASP A 65 5.69 -42.99 8.90
CA ASP A 65 7.14 -42.98 9.17
C ASP A 65 7.75 -44.39 9.14
N ALA A 66 9.08 -44.48 9.24
CA ALA A 66 9.80 -45.75 9.29
C ALA A 66 9.51 -46.60 10.55
N ALA A 67 8.98 -46.00 11.61
CA ALA A 67 8.58 -46.67 12.84
C ALA A 67 7.13 -47.22 12.76
N GLY A 68 6.40 -46.91 11.69
CA GLY A 68 5.01 -47.32 11.48
C GLY A 68 3.98 -46.39 12.11
N ASN A 69 4.36 -45.21 12.58
CA ASN A 69 3.41 -44.19 13.03
C ASN A 69 2.77 -43.53 11.81
N ALA A 70 1.44 -43.39 11.84
CA ALA A 70 0.69 -42.85 10.72
C ALA A 70 -0.16 -41.64 11.13
N SER A 71 -0.18 -40.61 10.28
CA SER A 71 -1.07 -39.45 10.39
C SER A 71 -1.95 -39.33 9.15
N ASN A 72 -3.20 -38.91 9.34
CA ASN A 72 -4.17 -38.75 8.27
C ASN A 72 -4.59 -37.28 8.13
N LYS A 73 -4.68 -36.79 6.90
CA LYS A 73 -5.28 -35.49 6.54
C LYS A 73 -6.36 -35.71 5.48
N ASN A 74 -7.53 -35.13 5.68
CA ASN A 74 -8.59 -35.11 4.66
C ASN A 74 -8.37 -33.88 3.79
N ILE A 75 -8.49 -34.06 2.47
CA ILE A 75 -8.31 -33.01 1.47
C ILE A 75 -9.57 -32.96 0.62
N VAL A 76 -10.03 -31.74 0.35
CA VAL A 76 -11.14 -31.45 -0.55
C VAL A 76 -10.58 -30.76 -1.79
N ILE A 77 -10.81 -31.35 -2.96
CA ILE A 77 -10.36 -30.82 -4.25
C ILE A 77 -11.58 -30.35 -5.02
N ASN A 78 -11.64 -29.05 -5.33
CA ASN A 78 -12.70 -28.46 -6.15
C ASN A 78 -12.20 -28.18 -7.56
N LEU A 79 -12.83 -28.82 -8.55
CA LEU A 79 -12.57 -28.56 -9.96
C LEU A 79 -13.65 -27.62 -10.51
N GLU A 80 -13.22 -26.46 -11.02
CA GLU A 80 -14.12 -25.43 -11.53
C GLU A 80 -13.92 -25.14 -13.02
N ASN A 81 -15.02 -24.80 -13.69
CA ASN A 81 -15.03 -24.29 -15.06
C ASN A 81 -15.50 -22.82 -15.05
N PRO A 82 -14.56 -21.84 -15.06
CA PRO A 82 -14.89 -20.43 -14.89
C PRO A 82 -15.67 -19.87 -16.09
N PHE A 83 -16.43 -18.82 -15.81
CA PHE A 83 -17.34 -18.15 -16.75
C PHE A 83 -16.58 -17.64 -18.00
N THR A 84 -17.05 -17.98 -19.21
CA THR A 84 -16.48 -17.43 -20.44
C THR A 84 -17.24 -16.18 -20.90
N ILE A 85 -16.57 -15.04 -20.99
CA ILE A 85 -17.11 -13.87 -21.71
C ILE A 85 -17.05 -14.19 -23.21
N ALA A 86 -18.21 -14.28 -23.86
CA ALA A 86 -18.29 -14.45 -25.31
C ALA A 86 -17.76 -13.19 -26.02
N VAL A 87 -16.55 -13.27 -26.59
CA VAL A 87 -16.02 -12.24 -27.47
C VAL A 87 -16.78 -12.27 -28.81
N PRO A 88 -17.27 -11.14 -29.35
CA PRO A 88 -17.84 -11.10 -30.69
C PRO A 88 -16.80 -11.53 -31.74
N GLN A 89 -17.21 -12.50 -32.55
CA GLN A 89 -16.49 -13.17 -33.63
C GLN A 89 -15.50 -12.30 -34.42
N ALA A 90 -14.21 -12.65 -34.36
CA ALA A 90 -13.35 -12.91 -35.53
C ALA A 90 -11.91 -13.19 -35.09
N PHE A 91 -11.53 -14.45 -34.86
CA PHE A 91 -10.19 -15.00 -35.15
C PHE A 91 -10.23 -16.52 -34.96
N ASN A 92 -10.01 -17.26 -36.04
CA ASN A 92 -9.98 -18.72 -36.06
C ASN A 92 -8.62 -19.21 -35.59
N SER A 93 -8.45 -19.41 -34.28
CA SER A 93 -7.44 -20.29 -33.64
C SER A 93 -7.77 -20.34 -32.15
N ARG A 94 -8.38 -21.43 -31.69
CA ARG A 94 -9.00 -21.54 -30.36
C ARG A 94 -7.94 -21.85 -29.29
N SER A 95 -7.18 -20.83 -28.88
CA SER A 95 -6.60 -20.79 -27.53
C SER A 95 -7.63 -20.12 -26.62
N VAL A 96 -8.26 -20.91 -25.75
CA VAL A 96 -9.08 -20.38 -24.66
C VAL A 96 -8.08 -19.86 -23.63
N VAL A 97 -7.81 -18.55 -23.65
CA VAL A 97 -7.04 -17.90 -22.59
C VAL A 97 -8.02 -17.65 -21.46
N THR A 98 -7.86 -18.38 -20.36
CA THR A 98 -8.51 -18.02 -19.10
C THR A 98 -7.91 -16.68 -18.67
N VAL A 99 -8.72 -15.63 -18.72
CA VAL A 99 -8.36 -14.28 -18.29
C VAL A 99 -8.57 -14.27 -16.77
N VAL A 100 -7.50 -14.48 -16.00
CA VAL A 100 -7.52 -14.15 -14.58
C VAL A 100 -7.38 -12.64 -14.50
N ALA A 101 -8.30 -11.99 -13.81
CA ALA A 101 -8.28 -10.55 -13.70
C ALA A 101 -7.08 -10.10 -12.84
N GLN A 102 -6.39 -9.04 -13.28
CA GLN A 102 -5.15 -8.56 -12.67
C GLN A 102 -5.40 -7.48 -11.59
N GLY A 103 -6.62 -7.44 -11.05
CA GLY A 103 -7.14 -6.37 -10.20
C GLY A 103 -8.37 -5.68 -10.79
N PHE A 104 -8.77 -4.56 -10.20
CA PHE A 104 -10.00 -3.84 -10.57
C PHE A 104 -9.85 -2.32 -10.48
N VAL A 105 -10.71 -1.59 -11.18
CA VAL A 105 -10.76 -0.12 -11.14
C VAL A 105 -11.87 0.38 -10.21
N MET A 106 -11.60 1.49 -9.52
CA MET A 106 -12.55 2.31 -8.79
C MET A 106 -12.72 3.64 -9.54
N ASN A 107 -13.93 3.88 -10.05
CA ASN A 107 -14.28 5.12 -10.74
C ASN A 107 -14.78 6.16 -9.74
N GLY A 108 -14.21 7.36 -9.77
CA GLY A 108 -14.64 8.46 -8.91
C GLY A 108 -16.10 8.89 -9.11
N GLU A 109 -16.61 9.68 -8.17
CA GLU A 109 -18.02 10.03 -8.08
C GLU A 109 -18.39 11.25 -8.96
N ASN A 110 -17.84 12.43 -8.65
CA ASN A 110 -18.15 13.70 -9.31
C ASN A 110 -16.92 14.42 -9.85
N ALA A 111 -17.17 15.37 -10.76
CA ALA A 111 -16.13 16.18 -11.38
C ALA A 111 -15.40 17.06 -10.36
N ASN A 112 -14.08 17.16 -10.48
CA ASN A 112 -13.20 17.90 -9.56
C ASN A 112 -13.19 17.37 -8.12
N ASP A 113 -13.64 16.13 -7.89
CA ASP A 113 -13.50 15.48 -6.58
C ASP A 113 -12.03 15.07 -6.34
N TYR A 114 -11.25 14.88 -7.41
CA TYR A 114 -9.85 14.45 -7.38
C TYR A 114 -9.64 13.14 -6.59
N SER A 115 -10.55 12.17 -6.77
CA SER A 115 -10.43 10.88 -6.07
C SER A 115 -9.15 10.14 -6.46
N GLY A 116 -8.48 9.51 -5.50
CA GLY A 116 -7.19 8.86 -5.71
C GLY A 116 -5.99 9.83 -5.67
N PHE A 117 -6.18 11.07 -5.20
CA PHE A 117 -5.05 11.96 -4.89
C PHE A 117 -4.17 11.38 -3.77
N SER A 118 -4.79 10.74 -2.80
CA SER A 118 -4.17 9.94 -1.75
C SER A 118 -4.94 8.62 -1.62
N VAL A 119 -4.19 7.51 -1.61
CA VAL A 119 -4.68 6.15 -1.43
C VAL A 119 -3.83 5.42 -0.39
N SER A 120 -4.41 4.46 0.32
CA SER A 120 -3.70 3.61 1.27
C SER A 120 -4.50 2.33 1.53
N SER A 121 -3.82 1.25 1.94
CA SER A 121 -4.49 0.20 2.73
C SER A 121 -5.16 0.81 3.97
N ALA A 122 -6.27 0.21 4.38
CA ALA A 122 -6.98 0.54 5.60
C ALA A 122 -6.90 -0.57 6.66
N GLY A 123 -6.21 -1.70 6.35
CA GLY A 123 -6.32 -2.94 7.13
C GLY A 123 -7.73 -3.52 7.07
N ASP A 124 -8.04 -4.51 7.90
CA ASP A 124 -9.39 -5.08 8.01
C ASP A 124 -10.31 -4.18 8.86
N VAL A 125 -10.90 -3.17 8.24
CA VAL A 125 -11.78 -2.18 8.90
C VAL A 125 -13.10 -2.81 9.32
N ASN A 126 -13.48 -3.90 8.68
CA ASN A 126 -14.82 -4.47 8.76
C ASN A 126 -14.85 -5.83 9.50
N GLY A 127 -13.71 -6.44 9.77
CA GLY A 127 -13.56 -7.68 10.51
C GLY A 127 -13.87 -8.93 9.69
N ASP A 128 -13.76 -8.89 8.35
CA ASP A 128 -14.01 -10.03 7.48
C ASP A 128 -12.76 -10.81 7.06
N GLY A 129 -11.59 -10.37 7.53
CA GLY A 129 -10.30 -11.01 7.30
C GLY A 129 -9.67 -10.68 5.95
N LEU A 130 -10.24 -9.76 5.18
CA LEU A 130 -9.60 -9.17 4.01
C LEU A 130 -9.12 -7.76 4.34
N ASP A 131 -8.01 -7.35 3.75
CA ASP A 131 -7.61 -5.95 3.85
C ASP A 131 -8.56 -5.05 3.07
N ASP A 132 -8.88 -3.88 3.64
CA ASP A 132 -9.72 -2.86 3.04
C ASP A 132 -8.88 -1.68 2.53
N LEU A 133 -9.51 -0.76 1.80
CA LEU A 133 -8.85 0.40 1.21
C LEU A 133 -9.46 1.71 1.67
N ILE A 134 -8.64 2.76 1.71
CA ILE A 134 -9.13 4.14 1.79
C ILE A 134 -8.66 4.98 0.59
N VAL A 135 -9.62 5.68 -0.03
CA VAL A 135 -9.41 6.56 -1.18
C VAL A 135 -9.87 7.98 -0.83
N GLY A 136 -8.94 8.93 -0.86
CA GLY A 136 -9.21 10.35 -0.62
C GLY A 136 -9.70 11.09 -1.88
N ALA A 137 -10.68 11.99 -1.70
CA ALA A 137 -11.28 12.84 -2.72
C ALA A 137 -11.50 14.25 -2.15
N PHE A 138 -10.39 14.98 -1.99
CA PHE A 138 -10.35 16.23 -1.22
C PHE A 138 -11.12 17.39 -1.87
N GLY A 139 -11.32 17.35 -3.20
CA GLY A 139 -12.08 18.37 -3.92
C GLY A 139 -13.60 18.20 -3.81
N ALA A 140 -14.06 17.11 -3.19
CA ALA A 140 -15.48 16.77 -3.18
C ALA A 140 -16.33 17.82 -2.46
N ASN A 141 -17.41 18.22 -3.13
CA ASN A 141 -18.40 19.14 -2.59
C ASN A 141 -19.47 18.36 -1.81
N LEU A 142 -19.91 18.92 -0.69
CA LEU A 142 -21.01 18.39 0.12
C LEU A 142 -22.14 19.41 0.18
N ALA A 143 -23.32 18.98 0.64
CA ALA A 143 -24.41 19.90 0.93
C ALA A 143 -24.03 20.96 2.01
N SER A 144 -23.00 20.66 2.83
CA SER A 144 -22.42 21.57 3.82
C SER A 144 -21.51 22.66 3.23
N GLY A 145 -21.04 22.52 1.99
CA GLY A 145 -20.20 23.50 1.32
C GLY A 145 -19.25 22.90 0.27
N ASP A 146 -18.59 23.79 -0.47
CA ASP A 146 -17.62 23.41 -1.49
C ASP A 146 -16.32 22.91 -0.84
N LYS A 147 -15.69 21.88 -1.43
CA LYS A 147 -14.41 21.28 -1.00
C LYS A 147 -14.31 20.93 0.48
N ALA A 148 -15.42 20.47 1.06
CA ALA A 148 -15.36 19.83 2.36
C ALA A 148 -14.54 18.54 2.31
N GLY A 149 -14.51 17.89 1.14
CA GLY A 149 -13.80 16.66 0.89
C GLY A 149 -14.59 15.42 1.29
N LYS A 150 -14.21 14.28 0.69
CA LYS A 150 -14.70 12.95 1.03
C LYS A 150 -13.52 11.98 1.08
N SER A 151 -13.70 10.91 1.83
CA SER A 151 -12.90 9.68 1.71
C SER A 151 -13.83 8.49 1.56
N PHE A 152 -13.40 7.47 0.81
CA PHE A 152 -14.16 6.27 0.57
C PHE A 152 -13.41 5.09 1.16
N VAL A 153 -14.06 4.38 2.08
CA VAL A 153 -13.57 3.09 2.59
C VAL A 153 -14.21 2.00 1.74
N VAL A 154 -13.38 1.21 1.09
CA VAL A 154 -13.80 0.17 0.14
C VAL A 154 -13.38 -1.17 0.70
N PHE A 155 -14.36 -2.03 0.93
CA PHE A 155 -14.09 -3.33 1.53
C PHE A 155 -13.43 -4.29 0.55
N GLY A 156 -12.57 -5.15 1.08
CA GLY A 156 -11.88 -6.18 0.34
C GLY A 156 -12.83 -7.14 -0.37
N LYS A 157 -12.36 -7.70 -1.49
CA LYS A 157 -13.17 -8.63 -2.28
C LYS A 157 -12.32 -9.51 -3.21
N THR A 158 -12.78 -10.75 -3.35
CA THR A 158 -12.19 -11.78 -4.21
C THR A 158 -12.46 -11.61 -5.71
N ASN A 159 -13.43 -10.76 -6.10
CA ASN A 159 -13.79 -10.58 -7.51
C ASN A 159 -13.25 -9.26 -8.06
N ALA A 160 -12.81 -9.28 -9.31
CA ALA A 160 -12.22 -8.12 -9.97
C ALA A 160 -13.24 -7.19 -10.66
N THR A 161 -14.47 -7.12 -10.15
CA THR A 161 -15.47 -6.23 -10.75
C THR A 161 -15.08 -4.76 -10.52
N ALA A 162 -15.30 -3.89 -11.51
CA ALA A 162 -15.11 -2.46 -11.30
C ALA A 162 -16.10 -1.93 -10.24
N ILE A 163 -15.65 -0.93 -9.48
CA ILE A 163 -16.45 -0.24 -8.46
C ILE A 163 -16.69 1.19 -8.92
N ASN A 164 -17.86 1.75 -8.62
CA ASN A 164 -18.06 3.20 -8.66
C ASN A 164 -18.10 3.70 -7.21
N LEU A 165 -17.35 4.77 -6.90
CA LEU A 165 -17.34 5.34 -5.55
C LEU A 165 -18.72 5.89 -5.13
N SER A 166 -19.63 6.14 -6.09
CA SER A 166 -21.04 6.41 -5.79
C SER A 166 -21.76 5.24 -5.12
N ASP A 167 -21.39 4.00 -5.46
CA ASP A 167 -21.98 2.79 -4.86
C ASP A 167 -21.50 2.64 -3.41
N ILE A 168 -20.23 2.92 -3.15
CA ILE A 168 -19.63 3.01 -1.81
C ILE A 168 -20.33 4.11 -0.98
N ALA A 169 -20.56 5.28 -1.58
CA ALA A 169 -21.32 6.36 -0.93
C ALA A 169 -22.76 5.98 -0.59
N SER A 170 -23.35 5.06 -1.34
CA SER A 170 -24.67 4.50 -1.08
C SER A 170 -24.68 3.34 -0.07
N GLY A 171 -23.50 2.93 0.42
CA GLY A 171 -23.33 1.87 1.41
C GLY A 171 -23.22 0.46 0.82
N THR A 172 -22.80 0.33 -0.44
CA THR A 172 -22.58 -0.98 -1.10
C THR A 172 -21.08 -1.24 -1.22
N GLY A 173 -20.58 -2.29 -0.55
CA GLY A 173 -19.16 -2.70 -0.62
C GLY A 173 -18.19 -1.80 0.15
N GLY A 174 -18.70 -1.02 1.11
CA GLY A 174 -17.91 -0.08 1.90
C GLY A 174 -18.76 1.09 2.40
N PHE A 175 -18.12 2.18 2.83
CA PHE A 175 -18.80 3.39 3.27
C PHE A 175 -18.02 4.66 2.92
N VAL A 176 -18.73 5.78 2.83
CA VAL A 176 -18.13 7.12 2.65
C VAL A 176 -17.94 7.84 3.98
N ILE A 177 -16.85 8.59 4.08
CA ILE A 177 -16.55 9.56 5.13
C ILE A 177 -16.73 10.95 4.52
N ASN A 178 -17.76 11.68 4.96
CA ASN A 178 -18.06 13.03 4.49
C ASN A 178 -17.34 14.07 5.36
N GLY A 179 -16.62 14.99 4.74
CA GLY A 179 -15.97 16.13 5.38
C GLY A 179 -16.88 16.99 6.25
N GLU A 180 -16.28 17.74 7.18
CA GLU A 180 -17.00 18.54 8.18
C GLU A 180 -17.50 19.86 7.59
N ASN A 181 -16.59 20.77 7.23
CA ASN A 181 -16.91 22.11 6.76
C ASN A 181 -16.35 22.38 5.36
N SER A 182 -16.88 23.41 4.71
CA SER A 182 -16.38 23.90 3.41
C SER A 182 -14.89 24.26 3.47
N GLU A 183 -14.15 23.96 2.40
CA GLU A 183 -12.72 24.27 2.23
C GLU A 183 -11.76 23.59 3.22
N ASP A 184 -12.25 22.71 4.10
CA ASP A 184 -11.39 21.90 4.99
C ASP A 184 -10.45 20.96 4.21
N ASN A 185 -10.80 20.64 2.95
CA ASN A 185 -10.06 19.74 2.04
C ASN A 185 -9.74 18.38 2.70
N SER A 186 -10.70 17.81 3.43
CA SER A 186 -10.54 16.50 4.06
C SER A 186 -10.33 15.40 3.02
N GLY A 187 -9.50 14.40 3.33
CA GLY A 187 -9.18 13.34 2.37
C GLY A 187 -8.06 13.70 1.38
N ARG A 188 -7.34 14.81 1.60
CA ARG A 188 -6.10 15.09 0.85
C ARG A 188 -4.98 14.12 1.22
N SER A 189 -4.92 13.71 2.49
CA SER A 189 -4.06 12.65 2.99
C SER A 189 -4.93 11.71 3.82
N VAL A 190 -4.87 10.42 3.46
CA VAL A 190 -5.57 9.32 4.13
C VAL A 190 -4.59 8.19 4.39
N SER A 191 -4.79 7.44 5.46
CA SER A 191 -4.00 6.25 5.79
C SER A 191 -4.80 5.34 6.72
N SER A 192 -4.40 4.07 6.80
CA SER A 192 -4.69 3.26 7.98
C SER A 192 -4.15 3.96 9.23
N ALA A 193 -4.90 3.86 10.32
CA ALA A 193 -4.46 4.26 11.65
C ALA A 193 -3.95 3.06 12.46
N GLY A 194 -4.07 1.82 11.95
CA GLY A 194 -3.94 0.61 12.76
C GLY A 194 -5.14 0.43 13.71
N ASP A 195 -5.03 -0.43 14.72
CA ASP A 195 -6.02 -0.57 15.79
C ASP A 195 -5.67 0.37 16.94
N VAL A 196 -6.07 1.64 16.80
CA VAL A 196 -5.71 2.67 17.80
C VAL A 196 -6.54 2.55 19.07
N ASN A 197 -7.59 1.74 19.06
CA ASN A 197 -8.55 1.65 20.14
C ASN A 197 -8.57 0.27 20.84
N GLY A 198 -7.94 -0.74 20.24
CA GLY A 198 -7.80 -2.09 20.76
C GLY A 198 -9.04 -2.95 20.57
N ASP A 199 -9.88 -2.69 19.56
CA ASP A 199 -11.09 -3.48 19.27
C ASP A 199 -10.87 -4.58 18.22
N GLY A 200 -9.68 -4.65 17.62
CA GLY A 200 -9.27 -5.63 16.64
C GLY A 200 -9.72 -5.32 15.21
N LEU A 201 -10.27 -4.13 14.95
CA LEU A 201 -10.54 -3.65 13.60
C LEU A 201 -9.50 -2.61 13.17
N GLY A 202 -9.22 -2.53 11.88
CA GLY A 202 -8.47 -1.42 11.31
C GLY A 202 -9.21 -0.10 11.49
N ASP A 203 -8.56 0.88 12.12
CA ASP A 203 -9.04 2.26 12.19
C ASP A 203 -8.42 3.10 11.06
N LEU A 204 -8.98 4.29 10.82
CA LEU A 204 -8.58 5.15 9.71
C LEU A 204 -8.20 6.54 10.20
N ILE A 205 -7.21 7.18 9.57
CA ILE A 205 -6.90 8.60 9.78
C ILE A 205 -7.11 9.42 8.50
N VAL A 206 -7.82 10.54 8.63
CA VAL A 206 -8.13 11.47 7.54
C VAL A 206 -7.66 12.87 7.89
N GLY A 207 -6.72 13.40 7.10
CA GLY A 207 -6.22 14.76 7.22
C GLY A 207 -7.16 15.80 6.58
N ALA A 208 -7.38 16.92 7.27
CA ALA A 208 -8.13 18.08 6.82
C ALA A 208 -7.30 19.34 7.12
N TRP A 209 -6.25 19.53 6.34
CA TRP A 209 -5.15 20.46 6.65
C TRP A 209 -5.52 21.94 6.59
N MET A 210 -6.61 22.30 5.91
CA MET A 210 -7.16 23.66 5.88
C MET A 210 -8.29 23.86 6.91
N ALA A 211 -8.59 22.86 7.74
CA ALA A 211 -9.68 22.98 8.69
C ALA A 211 -9.39 23.97 9.83
N ASP A 212 -10.47 24.56 10.34
CA ASP A 212 -10.47 25.58 11.39
C ASP A 212 -11.12 25.07 12.69
N PRO A 213 -10.34 24.62 13.69
CA PRO A 213 -10.89 24.04 14.90
C PRO A 213 -11.63 25.00 15.84
N THR A 214 -11.19 26.26 15.91
CA THR A 214 -11.61 27.17 16.99
C THR A 214 -11.94 28.59 16.53
N ASP A 215 -11.51 28.99 15.35
CA ASP A 215 -11.54 30.36 14.84
C ASP A 215 -11.53 30.34 13.30
N ASN A 216 -12.43 31.09 12.67
CA ASN A 216 -12.55 31.16 11.21
C ASN A 216 -11.27 31.74 10.59
N ASN A 217 -10.75 31.08 9.54
CA ASN A 217 -9.55 31.40 8.76
C ASN A 217 -8.24 31.34 9.55
N SER A 218 -8.08 30.29 10.34
CA SER A 218 -6.87 30.02 11.11
C SER A 218 -5.94 29.02 10.42
N ASP A 219 -6.43 28.15 9.53
CA ASP A 219 -5.67 27.11 8.84
C ASP A 219 -4.76 26.30 9.79
N LYS A 220 -5.25 26.04 11.02
CA LYS A 220 -4.54 25.20 11.99
C LYS A 220 -4.45 23.76 11.50
N GLY A 221 -5.46 23.35 10.74
CA GLY A 221 -5.68 21.98 10.31
C GLY A 221 -6.30 21.10 11.39
N LYS A 222 -6.92 20.01 10.93
CA LYS A 222 -7.44 18.91 11.76
C LYS A 222 -7.00 17.58 11.17
N SER A 223 -7.00 16.56 12.01
CA SER A 223 -7.07 15.17 11.57
C SER A 223 -8.21 14.47 12.30
N TYR A 224 -8.83 13.50 11.65
CA TYR A 224 -9.93 12.73 12.19
C TYR A 224 -9.54 11.27 12.21
N VAL A 225 -9.67 10.65 13.37
CA VAL A 225 -9.62 9.20 13.48
C VAL A 225 -11.04 8.70 13.38
N VAL A 226 -11.27 7.78 12.45
CA VAL A 226 -12.55 7.11 12.23
C VAL A 226 -12.37 5.65 12.57
N LEU A 227 -13.12 5.16 13.56
CA LEU A 227 -12.97 3.79 14.02
C LEU A 227 -13.56 2.78 13.04
N GLY A 228 -12.95 1.60 12.98
CA GLY A 228 -13.39 0.46 12.21
C GLY A 228 -14.84 0.07 12.51
N LYS A 229 -15.54 -0.43 11.50
CA LYS A 229 -16.93 -0.92 11.63
C LYS A 229 -17.35 -1.83 10.49
N THR A 230 -18.12 -2.85 10.86
CA THR A 230 -18.87 -3.74 9.94
C THR A 230 -20.00 -3.04 9.17
N SER A 231 -20.53 -1.93 9.69
CA SER A 231 -21.65 -1.21 9.07
C SER A 231 -21.21 -0.38 7.88
N THR A 232 -21.93 -0.46 6.77
CA THR A 232 -21.69 0.38 5.57
C THR A 232 -22.33 1.77 5.65
N THR A 233 -22.87 2.16 6.81
CA THR A 233 -23.48 3.49 6.98
C THR A 233 -22.42 4.58 6.86
N ALA A 234 -22.71 5.64 6.09
CA ALA A 234 -21.82 6.79 5.93
C ALA A 234 -21.44 7.42 7.28
N VAL A 235 -20.17 7.85 7.39
CA VAL A 235 -19.65 8.63 8.51
C VAL A 235 -19.63 10.10 8.11
N ASN A 236 -20.03 11.00 8.99
CA ASN A 236 -19.85 12.42 8.80
C ASN A 236 -18.82 12.91 9.82
N LEU A 237 -17.78 13.63 9.41
CA LEU A 237 -16.74 14.07 10.35
C LEU A 237 -17.29 14.99 11.45
N SER A 238 -18.41 15.67 11.20
CA SER A 238 -19.15 16.41 12.21
C SER A 238 -19.70 15.55 13.37
N THR A 239 -19.96 14.25 13.15
CA THR A 239 -20.35 13.33 14.23
C THR A 239 -19.15 12.83 15.03
N ILE A 240 -17.98 12.71 14.39
CA ILE A 240 -16.71 12.43 15.09
C ILE A 240 -16.38 13.55 16.09
N VAL A 241 -16.61 14.80 15.70
CA VAL A 241 -16.48 15.98 16.60
C VAL A 241 -17.39 15.88 17.83
N SER A 242 -18.53 15.21 17.71
CA SER A 242 -19.44 14.94 18.83
C SER A 242 -19.08 13.67 19.65
N GLY A 243 -17.93 13.04 19.36
CA GLY A 243 -17.38 11.89 20.09
C GLY A 243 -17.97 10.53 19.71
N THR A 244 -18.60 10.41 18.53
CA THR A 244 -19.21 9.16 18.05
C THR A 244 -18.39 8.59 16.89
N GLY A 245 -17.97 7.33 16.99
CA GLY A 245 -17.29 6.60 15.90
C GLY A 245 -15.83 7.01 15.66
N GLY A 246 -15.19 7.67 16.64
CA GLY A 246 -13.81 8.13 16.55
C GLY A 246 -13.56 9.40 17.35
N PHE A 247 -12.41 10.04 17.10
CA PHE A 247 -12.00 11.27 17.76
C PHE A 247 -11.28 12.24 16.81
N VAL A 248 -11.18 13.50 17.26
CA VAL A 248 -10.58 14.59 16.50
C VAL A 248 -9.23 14.97 17.09
N ILE A 249 -8.28 15.29 16.22
CA ILE A 249 -6.98 15.86 16.53
C ILE A 249 -6.95 17.29 15.97
N ASN A 250 -7.01 18.29 16.86
CA ASN A 250 -6.98 19.71 16.49
C ASN A 250 -5.55 20.23 16.41
N GLY A 251 -5.24 20.99 15.34
CA GLY A 251 -3.96 21.67 15.15
C GLY A 251 -3.55 22.61 16.27
N GLU A 252 -2.24 22.86 16.39
CA GLU A 252 -1.65 23.66 17.48
C GLU A 252 -1.84 25.17 17.24
N ASN A 253 -1.22 25.73 16.19
CA ASN A 253 -1.24 27.16 15.89
C ASN A 253 -1.77 27.46 14.49
N ALA A 254 -2.24 28.70 14.32
CA ALA A 254 -2.77 29.17 13.05
C ALA A 254 -1.68 29.16 11.97
N GLY A 255 -2.00 28.65 10.79
CA GLY A 255 -1.09 28.51 9.66
C GLY A 255 -0.23 27.25 9.67
N ASP A 256 -0.22 26.47 10.77
CA ASP A 256 0.62 25.27 10.88
C ASP A 256 0.22 24.17 9.87
N SER A 257 -1.02 24.19 9.38
CA SER A 257 -1.53 23.25 8.37
C SER A 257 -1.40 21.77 8.80
N SER A 258 -1.70 21.46 10.06
CA SER A 258 -1.61 20.09 10.58
C SER A 258 -2.58 19.14 9.88
N GLY A 259 -2.19 17.89 9.67
CA GLY A 259 -2.98 16.93 8.88
C GLY A 259 -2.74 17.04 7.38
N PHE A 260 -1.68 17.75 6.95
CA PHE A 260 -1.24 17.76 5.56
C PHE A 260 -0.73 16.38 5.10
N SER A 261 -0.04 15.68 6.01
CA SER A 261 0.37 14.29 5.88
C SER A 261 0.03 13.59 7.20
N VAL A 262 -0.63 12.44 7.10
CA VAL A 262 -1.03 11.58 8.23
C VAL A 262 -0.66 10.13 7.91
N SER A 263 -0.32 9.36 8.94
CA SER A 263 -0.03 7.93 8.84
C SER A 263 -0.26 7.26 10.20
N SER A 264 -0.51 5.96 10.21
CA SER A 264 -0.18 5.14 11.38
C SER A 264 1.32 5.31 11.70
N ALA A 265 1.62 5.33 12.99
CA ALA A 265 2.96 5.31 13.53
C ALA A 265 3.36 3.90 14.01
N GLY A 266 2.43 2.93 13.99
CA GLY A 266 2.61 1.65 14.70
C GLY A 266 2.58 1.83 16.22
N ASP A 267 3.00 0.83 16.99
CA ASP A 267 3.08 0.93 18.46
C ASP A 267 4.43 1.52 18.87
N VAL A 268 4.52 2.86 18.87
CA VAL A 268 5.79 3.56 19.18
C VAL A 268 6.09 3.58 20.67
N ASN A 269 5.12 3.22 21.51
CA ASN A 269 5.17 3.41 22.95
C ASN A 269 5.11 2.07 23.74
N GLY A 270 4.82 0.96 23.06
CA GLY A 270 4.79 -0.39 23.58
C GLY A 270 3.56 -0.69 24.44
N ASP A 271 2.44 0.00 24.25
CA ASP A 271 1.21 -0.23 25.01
C ASP A 271 0.21 -1.16 24.31
N GLY A 272 0.54 -1.61 23.10
CA GLY A 272 -0.24 -2.54 22.29
C GLY A 272 -1.41 -1.88 21.56
N LEU A 273 -1.47 -0.55 21.52
CA LEU A 273 -2.35 0.19 20.63
C LEU A 273 -1.50 0.84 19.54
N ASP A 274 -2.04 0.90 18.32
CA ASP A 274 -1.37 1.65 17.28
C ASP A 274 -1.44 3.16 17.57
N ASP A 275 -0.33 3.84 17.32
CA ASP A 275 -0.17 5.27 17.47
C ASP A 275 -0.26 5.97 16.11
N LEU A 276 -0.29 7.31 16.14
CA LEU A 276 -0.51 8.13 14.95
C LEU A 276 0.61 9.16 14.79
N ILE A 277 0.98 9.46 13.55
CA ILE A 277 1.84 10.59 13.22
C ILE A 277 1.13 11.61 12.33
N VAL A 278 1.19 12.89 12.72
CA VAL A 278 0.55 14.01 12.03
C VAL A 278 1.57 15.09 11.70
N GLY A 279 1.72 15.40 10.42
CA GLY A 279 2.59 16.45 9.91
C GLY A 279 1.94 17.84 9.87
N ALA A 280 2.69 18.86 10.28
CA ALA A 280 2.33 20.27 10.26
C ALA A 280 3.51 21.09 9.67
N PHE A 281 3.68 20.94 8.36
CA PHE A 281 4.90 21.36 7.65
C PHE A 281 5.12 22.89 7.57
N TYR A 282 4.08 23.69 7.81
CA TYR A 282 4.20 25.15 7.90
C TYR A 282 4.36 25.66 9.33
N ALA A 283 4.46 24.78 10.33
CA ALA A 283 4.65 25.21 11.69
C ALA A 283 5.93 26.04 11.86
N ASP A 284 5.79 27.18 12.52
CA ASP A 284 6.90 28.04 12.89
C ASP A 284 7.51 27.59 14.24
N SER A 285 8.76 27.98 14.46
CA SER A 285 9.41 27.92 15.77
C SER A 285 10.01 29.27 16.13
N THR A 286 10.52 29.39 17.35
CA THR A 286 11.04 30.67 17.88
C THR A 286 12.19 31.17 17.00
N GLY A 287 11.90 32.16 16.14
CA GLY A 287 12.87 32.77 15.24
C GLY A 287 13.11 32.03 13.92
N LEU A 288 12.38 30.96 13.62
CA LEU A 288 12.50 30.17 12.40
C LEU A 288 11.12 29.99 11.75
N VAL A 289 11.01 30.35 10.48
CA VAL A 289 9.75 30.24 9.71
C VAL A 289 9.69 28.92 8.95
N ASN A 290 8.50 28.31 8.87
CA ASN A 290 8.23 27.06 8.15
C ASN A 290 9.27 25.97 8.44
N VAL A 291 9.70 25.86 9.70
CA VAL A 291 10.60 24.80 10.13
C VAL A 291 9.88 23.45 10.10
N GLY A 292 8.57 23.47 10.32
CA GLY A 292 7.69 22.32 10.35
C GLY A 292 7.75 21.57 11.68
N LYS A 293 6.66 20.88 12.01
CA LYS A 293 6.54 19.99 13.17
C LYS A 293 5.87 18.70 12.74
N SER A 294 6.20 17.62 13.45
CA SER A 294 5.43 16.38 13.43
C SER A 294 4.97 16.06 14.85
N TYR A 295 3.81 15.45 14.97
CA TYR A 295 3.23 15.09 16.26
C TYR A 295 2.94 13.61 16.27
N VAL A 296 3.46 12.94 17.28
CA VAL A 296 3.09 11.56 17.59
C VAL A 296 1.98 11.61 18.62
N VAL A 297 0.87 10.96 18.32
CA VAL A 297 -0.35 10.95 19.14
C VAL A 297 -0.63 9.51 19.50
N PHE A 298 -0.66 9.21 20.80
CA PHE A 298 -0.83 7.84 21.25
C PHE A 298 -2.26 7.34 21.06
N GLY A 299 -2.38 6.06 20.72
CA GLY A 299 -3.61 5.30 20.66
C GLY A 299 -4.39 5.37 21.97
N LYS A 300 -5.71 5.23 21.89
CA LYS A 300 -6.59 5.28 23.06
C LYS A 300 -7.98 4.71 22.79
N THR A 301 -8.56 4.16 23.86
CA THR A 301 -9.92 3.58 23.88
C THR A 301 -11.05 4.61 24.00
N ASN A 302 -10.78 5.85 24.42
CA ASN A 302 -11.80 6.89 24.56
C ASN A 302 -11.85 7.81 23.35
N THR A 303 -12.99 8.46 23.12
CA THR A 303 -13.21 9.34 21.97
C THR A 303 -12.96 10.83 22.27
N ASP A 304 -12.24 11.16 23.35
CA ASP A 304 -12.03 12.55 23.73
C ASP A 304 -11.27 13.34 22.65
N VAL A 305 -11.51 14.63 22.51
CA VAL A 305 -10.78 15.46 21.54
C VAL A 305 -9.32 15.64 21.97
N ILE A 306 -8.40 15.45 21.03
CA ILE A 306 -6.97 15.73 21.19
C ILE A 306 -6.66 17.12 20.63
N ASN A 307 -5.80 17.86 21.32
CA ASN A 307 -5.27 19.13 20.82
C ASN A 307 -3.76 19.01 20.77
N LEU A 308 -3.15 19.30 19.62
CA LEU A 308 -1.71 19.16 19.43
C LEU A 308 -0.90 20.07 20.38
N SER A 309 -1.48 21.15 20.89
CA SER A 309 -0.90 21.96 21.95
C SER A 309 -0.70 21.20 23.27
N LYS A 310 -1.51 20.17 23.57
CA LYS A 310 -1.30 19.28 24.73
C LYS A 310 -0.23 18.21 24.45
N ILE A 311 -0.18 17.72 23.22
CA ILE A 311 0.87 16.80 22.74
C ILE A 311 2.24 17.48 22.82
N ALA A 312 2.32 18.76 22.41
CA ALA A 312 3.52 19.58 22.54
C ALA A 312 3.98 19.79 24.00
N LEU A 313 3.05 19.66 24.96
CA LEU A 313 3.33 19.69 26.39
C LEU A 313 3.57 18.29 27.00
N GLY A 314 3.64 17.24 26.17
CA GLY A 314 3.94 15.87 26.56
C GLY A 314 2.77 15.09 27.15
N THR A 315 1.52 15.42 26.79
CA THR A 315 0.33 14.70 27.24
C THR A 315 -0.32 13.93 26.09
N GLY A 316 -0.32 12.58 26.17
CA GLY A 316 -0.95 11.70 25.17
C GLY A 316 -0.14 11.53 23.88
N GLY A 317 1.17 11.77 23.95
CA GLY A 317 2.09 11.74 22.81
C GLY A 317 3.24 12.73 22.97
N PHE A 318 4.00 12.96 21.91
CA PHE A 318 5.11 13.91 21.88
C PHE A 318 5.22 14.66 20.56
N VAL A 319 5.89 15.81 20.58
CA VAL A 319 6.17 16.63 19.39
C VAL A 319 7.61 16.45 18.92
N ILE A 320 7.80 16.45 17.60
CA ILE A 320 9.08 16.44 16.89
C ILE A 320 9.23 17.81 16.20
N ASN A 321 10.15 18.63 16.72
CA ASN A 321 10.43 19.96 16.17
C ASN A 321 11.43 19.88 15.02
N GLY A 322 11.15 20.57 13.91
CA GLY A 322 12.07 20.65 12.77
C GLY A 322 13.41 21.33 13.11
N GLU A 323 14.40 21.13 12.24
CA GLU A 323 15.78 21.58 12.45
C GLU A 323 15.99 23.05 12.03
N ASN A 324 15.75 23.41 10.76
CA ASN A 324 16.02 24.75 10.23
C ASN A 324 14.79 25.37 9.54
N ALA A 325 14.84 26.69 9.35
CA ALA A 325 13.78 27.41 8.66
C ALA A 325 13.63 26.94 7.21
N LYS A 326 12.39 26.70 6.76
CA LYS A 326 12.02 26.22 5.42
C LYS A 326 12.48 24.79 5.10
N ASP A 327 12.84 24.00 6.09
CA ASP A 327 13.07 22.56 5.91
C ASP A 327 11.74 21.80 5.66
N TYR A 328 10.60 22.38 6.09
CA TYR A 328 9.25 21.81 5.97
C TYR A 328 9.12 20.42 6.61
N ASN A 329 9.67 20.25 7.82
CA ASN A 329 9.52 19.00 8.58
C ASN A 329 8.04 18.59 8.71
N GLY A 330 7.75 17.32 8.48
CA GLY A 330 6.37 16.80 8.50
C GLY A 330 5.62 17.00 7.18
N TYR A 331 6.33 17.30 6.09
CA TYR A 331 5.73 17.32 4.75
C TYR A 331 5.24 15.93 4.32
N SER A 332 6.05 14.90 4.63
CA SER A 332 5.71 13.48 4.50
C SER A 332 6.10 12.79 5.80
N VAL A 333 5.18 12.01 6.37
CA VAL A 333 5.41 11.22 7.58
C VAL A 333 4.95 9.78 7.34
N SER A 334 5.64 8.81 7.95
CA SER A 334 5.26 7.40 7.92
C SER A 334 5.85 6.67 9.13
N SER A 335 5.25 5.54 9.50
CA SER A 335 5.98 4.53 10.29
C SER A 335 7.20 4.06 9.48
N ALA A 336 8.28 3.80 10.19
CA ALA A 336 9.47 3.15 9.66
C ALA A 336 9.48 1.65 9.94
N GLY A 337 8.54 1.13 10.76
CA GLY A 337 8.66 -0.21 11.35
C GLY A 337 9.78 -0.29 12.39
N ASP A 338 10.15 -1.48 12.84
CA ASP A 338 11.26 -1.70 13.78
C ASP A 338 12.60 -1.79 13.03
N ILE A 339 13.10 -0.63 12.63
CA ILE A 339 14.37 -0.51 11.91
C ILE A 339 15.60 -0.74 12.79
N ASN A 340 15.44 -0.81 14.11
CA ASN A 340 16.53 -0.81 15.08
C ASN A 340 16.60 -2.11 15.89
N GLY A 341 15.55 -2.94 15.83
CA GLY A 341 15.43 -4.24 16.45
C GLY A 341 15.10 -4.19 17.94
N ASP A 342 14.47 -3.11 18.43
CA ASP A 342 14.09 -2.97 19.85
C ASP A 342 12.64 -3.33 20.15
N GLY A 343 11.87 -3.68 19.11
CA GLY A 343 10.48 -4.11 19.18
C GLY A 343 9.47 -2.97 19.29
N LEU A 344 9.89 -1.72 19.10
CA LEU A 344 8.99 -0.58 18.91
C LEU A 344 9.04 -0.13 17.46
N ASP A 345 7.88 0.31 16.94
CA ASP A 345 7.85 0.93 15.62
C ASP A 345 8.53 2.30 15.67
N ASP A 346 9.43 2.54 14.72
CA ASP A 346 10.16 3.80 14.56
C ASP A 346 9.47 4.71 13.52
N LEU A 347 10.00 5.92 13.33
CA LEU A 347 9.37 6.93 12.48
C LEU A 347 10.32 7.46 11.41
N ILE A 348 9.80 7.72 10.22
CA ILE A 348 10.48 8.46 9.17
C ILE A 348 9.74 9.75 8.82
N ILE A 349 10.47 10.86 8.80
CA ILE A 349 9.93 12.20 8.53
C ILE A 349 10.72 12.89 7.43
N GLY A 350 10.02 13.31 6.37
CA GLY A 350 10.55 14.08 5.26
C GLY A 350 10.65 15.58 5.55
N ALA A 351 11.78 16.16 5.17
CA ALA A 351 12.08 17.59 5.22
C ALA A 351 12.75 18.01 3.90
N TYR A 352 11.97 17.94 2.82
CA TYR A 352 12.49 18.05 1.45
C TYR A 352 13.10 19.42 1.13
N GLY A 353 12.74 20.46 1.88
CA GLY A 353 13.28 21.81 1.69
C GLY A 353 14.65 22.03 2.32
N ALA A 354 15.20 21.03 3.02
CA ALA A 354 16.45 21.19 3.74
C ALA A 354 17.64 21.45 2.81
N ASP A 355 18.50 22.37 3.27
CA ASP A 355 19.77 22.72 2.63
C ASP A 355 20.95 22.02 3.34
N LEU A 356 22.05 21.85 2.62
CA LEU A 356 23.35 21.44 3.18
C LEU A 356 24.44 22.37 2.66
N ALA A 357 24.93 23.30 3.50
CA ALA A 357 26.08 24.21 3.30
C ALA A 357 26.31 24.79 1.88
N ASP A 358 26.68 23.97 0.90
CA ASP A 358 26.95 24.29 -0.50
C ASP A 358 25.90 23.78 -1.51
N LYS A 359 24.82 23.15 -1.03
CA LYS A 359 23.73 22.54 -1.81
C LYS A 359 22.37 23.00 -1.29
N GLU A 360 21.64 23.73 -2.12
CA GLU A 360 20.26 24.15 -1.82
C GLU A 360 19.27 23.02 -2.16
N GLN A 361 18.22 22.87 -1.36
CA GLN A 361 17.12 21.91 -1.55
C GLN A 361 17.59 20.49 -1.84
N ILE A 362 18.66 20.08 -1.16
CA ILE A 362 19.15 18.70 -1.22
C ILE A 362 18.12 17.73 -0.61
N GLY A 363 17.34 18.25 0.35
CA GLY A 363 16.38 17.49 1.13
C GLY A 363 17.05 16.63 2.20
N LYS A 364 16.31 16.41 3.30
CA LYS A 364 16.69 15.49 4.37
C LYS A 364 15.48 14.64 4.73
N SER A 365 15.76 13.45 5.23
CA SER A 365 14.78 12.65 5.99
C SER A 365 15.36 12.33 7.35
N TYR A 366 14.50 12.23 8.35
CA TYR A 366 14.90 11.95 9.73
C TYR A 366 14.24 10.68 10.19
N VAL A 367 15.09 9.80 10.69
CA VAL A 367 14.70 8.53 11.25
C VAL A 367 14.76 8.68 12.77
N VAL A 368 13.62 8.56 13.42
CA VAL A 368 13.48 8.78 14.85
C VAL A 368 13.22 7.45 15.52
N PHE A 369 14.14 7.03 16.39
CA PHE A 369 13.93 5.87 17.23
C PHE A 369 12.91 6.21 18.31
N SER A 370 11.87 5.38 18.37
CA SER A 370 10.73 5.59 19.23
C SER A 370 11.05 5.33 20.70
N LYS A 371 10.13 5.75 21.57
CA LYS A 371 10.33 5.71 23.01
C LYS A 371 9.00 5.77 23.76
N THR A 372 8.98 5.13 24.91
CA THR A 372 7.80 5.04 25.79
C THR A 372 7.48 6.31 26.58
N ASN A 373 8.29 7.37 26.48
CA ASN A 373 8.07 8.62 27.20
C ASN A 373 7.70 9.78 26.26
N THR A 374 7.01 10.79 26.79
CA THR A 374 6.46 11.89 26.00
C THR A 374 7.40 13.09 25.83
N THR A 375 8.72 12.89 26.00
CA THR A 375 9.67 14.01 25.88
C THR A 375 9.76 14.50 24.45
N THR A 376 9.74 15.83 24.27
CA THR A 376 9.95 16.47 22.97
C THR A 376 11.23 15.99 22.29
N ILE A 377 11.18 15.83 20.97
CA ILE A 377 12.33 15.52 20.13
C ILE A 377 12.63 16.75 19.27
N ASN A 378 13.90 17.10 19.13
CA ASN A 378 14.33 18.09 18.14
C ASN A 378 15.13 17.37 17.06
N LEU A 379 14.85 17.65 15.79
CA LEU A 379 15.56 17.02 14.70
C LEU A 379 17.05 17.38 14.64
N SER A 380 17.47 18.47 15.28
CA SER A 380 18.89 18.77 15.52
C SER A 380 19.59 17.70 16.39
N ASP A 381 18.86 17.10 17.34
CA ASP A 381 19.39 16.04 18.20
C ASP A 381 19.55 14.74 17.39
N ILE A 382 18.57 14.43 16.54
CA ILE A 382 18.60 13.30 15.58
C ILE A 382 19.76 13.47 14.59
N ALA A 383 19.93 14.68 14.02
CA ALA A 383 21.04 15.00 13.14
C ALA A 383 22.41 14.85 13.81
N SER A 384 22.46 15.05 15.13
CA SER A 384 23.67 14.83 15.94
C SER A 384 23.87 13.36 16.38
N GLY A 385 22.97 12.45 16.00
CA GLY A 385 23.04 11.03 16.30
C GLY A 385 22.45 10.63 17.66
N THR A 386 21.54 11.43 18.21
CA THR A 386 20.84 11.12 19.47
C THR A 386 19.39 10.75 19.21
N GLY A 387 18.99 9.52 19.52
CA GLY A 387 17.60 9.05 19.39
C GLY A 387 17.15 8.75 17.96
N GLY A 388 18.10 8.50 17.05
CA GLY A 388 17.84 8.24 15.64
C GLY A 388 18.99 8.72 14.76
N PHE A 389 18.77 8.80 13.45
CA PHE A 389 19.75 9.31 12.51
C PHE A 389 19.12 10.14 11.37
N VAL A 390 19.92 11.02 10.77
CA VAL A 390 19.53 11.78 9.59
C VAL A 390 19.99 11.08 8.30
N ILE A 391 19.14 11.14 7.27
CA ILE A 391 19.43 10.77 5.89
C ILE A 391 19.54 12.07 5.08
N SER A 392 20.75 12.41 4.64
CA SER A 392 20.99 13.59 3.82
C SER A 392 20.92 13.26 2.33
N GLY A 393 20.24 14.09 1.55
CA GLY A 393 20.10 13.92 0.10
C GLY A 393 21.43 13.89 -0.67
N GLU A 394 21.37 13.55 -1.95
CA GLU A 394 22.55 13.37 -2.79
C GLU A 394 23.00 14.68 -3.46
N ASN A 395 22.13 15.29 -4.28
CA ASN A 395 22.45 16.49 -5.06
C ASN A 395 21.49 17.65 -4.78
N SER A 396 21.93 18.87 -5.08
CA SER A 396 21.09 20.06 -4.97
C SER A 396 19.83 19.94 -5.82
N GLU A 397 18.71 20.47 -5.31
CA GLU A 397 17.40 20.48 -5.98
C GLU A 397 16.79 19.08 -6.25
N ASP A 398 17.37 18.00 -5.72
CA ASP A 398 16.79 16.66 -5.84
C ASP A 398 15.50 16.50 -5.01
N ASN A 399 15.29 17.38 -4.01
CA ASN A 399 14.14 17.37 -3.09
C ASN A 399 13.94 16.02 -2.40
N SER A 400 15.01 15.38 -1.93
CA SER A 400 14.91 14.10 -1.24
C SER A 400 14.07 14.20 0.05
N GLY A 401 13.28 13.17 0.36
CA GLY A 401 12.34 13.21 1.49
C GLY A 401 11.03 13.92 1.16
N TYR A 402 10.73 14.16 -0.12
CA TYR A 402 9.41 14.63 -0.56
C TYR A 402 8.32 13.59 -0.28
N SER A 403 8.66 12.31 -0.47
CA SER A 403 7.85 11.15 -0.06
C SER A 403 8.77 10.17 0.64
N VAL A 404 8.32 9.65 1.78
CA VAL A 404 9.04 8.67 2.61
C VAL A 404 8.05 7.59 3.05
N SER A 405 8.53 6.36 3.22
CA SER A 405 7.76 5.24 3.73
C SER A 405 8.70 4.16 4.30
N SER A 406 8.18 3.28 5.16
CA SER A 406 8.82 1.97 5.37
C SER A 406 8.88 1.21 4.03
N ALA A 407 9.94 0.43 3.87
CA ALA A 407 10.13 -0.52 2.78
C ALA A 407 9.83 -1.97 3.23
N GLY A 408 9.47 -2.19 4.50
CA GLY A 408 9.47 -3.52 5.11
C GLY A 408 10.88 -4.12 5.16
N ASP A 409 11.01 -5.42 5.41
CA ASP A 409 12.28 -6.14 5.36
C ASP A 409 12.60 -6.57 3.91
N ILE A 410 13.02 -5.60 3.09
CA ILE A 410 13.31 -5.83 1.66
C ILE A 410 14.53 -6.73 1.43
N ASN A 411 15.34 -6.92 2.47
CA ASN A 411 16.64 -7.59 2.38
C ASN A 411 16.72 -8.89 3.18
N GLY A 412 15.69 -9.21 3.98
CA GLY A 412 15.55 -10.44 4.74
C GLY A 412 16.48 -10.52 5.96
N ASP A 413 16.88 -9.38 6.55
CA ASP A 413 17.74 -9.35 7.74
C ASP A 413 16.98 -9.20 9.07
N GLY A 414 15.65 -9.09 8.99
CA GLY A 414 14.74 -9.01 10.12
C GLY A 414 14.64 -7.61 10.73
N LEU A 415 15.17 -6.59 10.07
CA LEU A 415 14.92 -5.18 10.38
C LEU A 415 14.10 -4.56 9.26
N ASP A 416 13.20 -3.67 9.63
CA ASP A 416 12.51 -2.88 8.61
C ASP A 416 13.49 -1.90 7.92
N ASP A 417 13.29 -1.72 6.63
CA ASP A 417 14.07 -0.84 5.78
C ASP A 417 13.25 0.40 5.39
N LEU A 418 13.88 1.35 4.71
CA LEU A 418 13.28 2.64 4.39
C LEU A 418 13.36 2.94 2.90
N ILE A 419 12.33 3.59 2.35
CA ILE A 419 12.37 4.17 1.01
C ILE A 419 12.20 5.69 1.05
N VAL A 420 13.09 6.40 0.35
CA VAL A 420 13.11 7.87 0.27
C VAL A 420 13.05 8.32 -1.19
N GLY A 421 12.01 9.06 -1.54
CA GLY A 421 11.82 9.64 -2.87
C GLY A 421 12.58 10.97 -3.06
N ALA A 422 13.24 11.11 -4.21
CA ALA A 422 13.92 12.31 -4.67
C ALA A 422 13.49 12.62 -6.12
N TYR A 423 12.23 13.01 -6.27
CA TYR A 423 11.54 13.05 -7.55
C TYR A 423 12.08 14.07 -8.57
N MET A 424 12.86 15.05 -8.12
CA MET A 424 13.51 16.03 -8.99
C MET A 424 14.92 15.61 -9.43
N ALA A 425 15.41 14.45 -8.98
CA ALA A 425 16.75 14.01 -9.28
C ALA A 425 17.05 13.91 -10.78
N ASN A 426 18.29 14.24 -11.10
CA ASN A 426 18.82 14.22 -12.46
C ASN A 426 19.81 13.06 -12.63
N LEU A 427 19.80 12.42 -13.80
CA LEU A 427 20.91 11.57 -14.25
C LEU A 427 21.81 12.37 -15.20
N ALA A 428 23.04 11.90 -15.40
CA ALA A 428 24.06 12.59 -16.19
C ALA A 428 23.59 13.02 -17.59
N ASP A 429 22.68 12.27 -18.20
CA ASP A 429 22.13 12.50 -19.55
C ASP A 429 20.64 12.86 -19.59
N LYS A 430 19.94 12.87 -18.44
CA LYS A 430 18.49 13.08 -18.36
C LYS A 430 18.10 13.91 -17.14
N SER A 431 17.39 15.01 -17.37
CA SER A 431 16.90 15.86 -16.28
C SER A 431 15.58 15.36 -15.70
N LEU A 432 15.33 15.59 -14.41
CA LEU A 432 14.03 15.37 -13.75
C LEU A 432 13.49 13.94 -13.99
N VAL A 433 14.38 12.95 -13.95
CA VAL A 433 13.96 11.55 -14.02
C VAL A 433 13.37 11.10 -12.69
N GLY A 434 13.83 11.72 -11.61
CA GLY A 434 13.58 11.30 -10.24
C GLY A 434 14.36 10.03 -9.87
N ASN A 435 14.72 9.92 -8.60
CA ASN A 435 15.34 8.73 -8.03
C ASN A 435 14.59 8.34 -6.76
N SER A 436 14.75 7.09 -6.33
CA SER A 436 14.38 6.64 -4.99
C SER A 436 15.54 5.89 -4.36
N TYR A 437 15.65 5.95 -3.05
CA TYR A 437 16.76 5.33 -2.33
C TYR A 437 16.19 4.42 -1.26
N VAL A 438 16.66 3.17 -1.28
CA VAL A 438 16.38 2.19 -0.24
C VAL A 438 17.53 2.26 0.75
N VAL A 439 17.21 2.49 2.02
CA VAL A 439 18.18 2.59 3.12
C VAL A 439 17.88 1.46 4.08
N PHE A 440 18.87 0.60 4.33
CA PHE A 440 18.67 -0.55 5.20
C PHE A 440 18.59 -0.14 6.68
N GLY A 441 17.74 -0.84 7.42
CA GLY A 441 17.55 -0.76 8.86
C GLY A 441 18.87 -0.93 9.61
N LYS A 442 19.00 -0.20 10.73
CA LYS A 442 20.19 -0.30 11.59
C LYS A 442 19.93 0.27 12.98
N ALA A 443 20.46 -0.43 13.98
CA ALA A 443 20.43 -0.01 15.38
C ALA A 443 21.33 1.21 15.72
N ASN A 444 22.35 1.50 14.91
CA ASN A 444 23.26 2.61 15.21
C ASN A 444 22.74 3.95 14.67
N THR A 445 23.11 5.04 15.32
CA THR A 445 22.64 6.40 14.99
C THR A 445 23.54 7.15 14.00
N THR A 446 24.42 6.44 13.27
CA THR A 446 25.31 7.08 12.28
C THR A 446 24.47 7.71 11.17
N ALA A 447 24.74 8.97 10.82
CA ALA A 447 24.09 9.63 9.69
C ALA A 447 24.33 8.88 8.37
N VAL A 448 23.36 8.93 7.47
CA VAL A 448 23.41 8.33 6.13
C VAL A 448 23.45 9.44 5.09
N ASN A 449 24.30 9.30 4.07
CA ASN A 449 24.23 10.15 2.88
C ASN A 449 23.71 9.31 1.72
N LEU A 450 22.74 9.82 0.96
CA LEU A 450 22.19 9.10 -0.18
C LEU A 450 23.23 8.87 -1.29
N SER A 451 24.31 9.65 -1.32
CA SER A 451 25.48 9.35 -2.17
C SER A 451 26.14 8.01 -1.82
N ASP A 452 26.22 7.66 -0.53
CA ASP A 452 26.81 6.38 -0.11
C ASP A 452 25.87 5.22 -0.49
N ILE A 453 24.56 5.42 -0.36
CA ILE A 453 23.52 4.49 -0.80
C ILE A 453 23.58 4.27 -2.33
N ALA A 454 23.83 5.32 -3.10
CA ALA A 454 24.03 5.21 -4.55
C ALA A 454 25.28 4.38 -4.92
N PHE A 455 26.28 4.32 -4.03
CA PHE A 455 27.45 3.44 -4.14
C PHE A 455 27.23 2.03 -3.52
N GLY A 456 26.02 1.73 -3.05
CA GLY A 456 25.65 0.42 -2.50
C GLY A 456 26.09 0.22 -1.05
N MET A 457 26.30 1.29 -0.29
CA MET A 457 26.70 1.22 1.12
C MET A 457 25.48 1.39 2.05
N GLY A 458 24.98 0.29 2.60
CA GLY A 458 23.83 0.31 3.53
C GLY A 458 22.48 0.48 2.84
N GLY A 459 22.37 0.06 1.58
CA GLY A 459 21.15 0.18 0.78
C GLY A 459 21.47 0.23 -0.72
N PHE A 460 20.50 0.64 -1.54
CA PHE A 460 20.69 0.82 -2.98
C PHE A 460 19.80 1.94 -3.56
N VAL A 461 20.22 2.50 -4.70
CA VAL A 461 19.44 3.50 -5.45
C VAL A 461 18.61 2.86 -6.56
N ILE A 462 17.41 3.38 -6.77
CA ILE A 462 16.51 3.11 -7.90
C ILE A 462 16.51 4.34 -8.80
N ASN A 463 17.13 4.23 -9.97
CA ASN A 463 17.29 5.33 -10.91
C ASN A 463 16.10 5.44 -11.86
N GLY A 464 15.59 6.67 -12.03
CA GLY A 464 14.46 6.97 -12.92
C GLY A 464 14.66 6.58 -14.38
N GLU A 465 13.55 6.39 -15.11
CA GLU A 465 13.55 5.87 -16.48
C GLU A 465 13.79 6.97 -17.52
N ASN A 466 12.86 7.93 -17.66
CA ASN A 466 12.89 8.97 -18.68
C ASN A 466 12.80 10.39 -18.10
N ARG A 467 13.21 11.35 -18.94
CA ARG A 467 13.21 12.78 -18.62
C ARG A 467 11.80 13.26 -18.29
N GLY A 468 11.61 13.84 -17.10
CA GLY A 468 10.33 14.41 -16.67
C GLY A 468 9.32 13.37 -16.18
N ASP A 469 9.75 12.13 -15.92
CA ASP A 469 8.88 11.10 -15.34
C ASP A 469 8.59 11.38 -13.86
N PHE A 470 9.47 12.12 -13.18
CA PHE A 470 9.36 12.45 -11.74
C PHE A 470 9.19 11.21 -10.86
N SER A 471 9.94 10.13 -11.14
CA SER A 471 9.87 8.90 -10.34
C SER A 471 10.30 9.13 -8.89
N GLY A 472 9.63 8.51 -7.92
CA GLY A 472 9.83 8.80 -6.50
C GLY A 472 9.03 10.01 -6.00
N ILE A 473 8.06 10.51 -6.78
CA ILE A 473 7.07 11.49 -6.30
C ILE A 473 6.17 10.89 -5.21
N SER A 474 5.93 9.58 -5.30
CA SER A 474 5.33 8.75 -4.26
C SER A 474 6.08 7.43 -4.17
N VAL A 475 6.32 6.96 -2.96
CA VAL A 475 6.97 5.69 -2.65
C VAL A 475 6.24 4.99 -1.50
N SER A 476 6.19 3.67 -1.52
CA SER A 476 5.62 2.86 -0.44
C SER A 476 6.18 1.43 -0.52
N SER A 477 6.16 0.71 0.61
CA SER A 477 6.20 -0.76 0.57
C SER A 477 5.04 -1.30 -0.29
N ALA A 478 5.30 -2.40 -0.98
CA ALA A 478 4.33 -3.19 -1.71
C ALA A 478 3.94 -4.48 -0.94
N GLY A 479 4.53 -4.73 0.24
CA GLY A 479 4.47 -6.04 0.90
C GLY A 479 5.14 -7.13 0.05
N ASP A 480 4.90 -8.39 0.34
CA ASP A 480 5.39 -9.52 -0.46
C ASP A 480 4.44 -9.81 -1.63
N ILE A 481 4.48 -8.94 -2.65
CA ILE A 481 3.57 -9.03 -3.81
C ILE A 481 3.82 -10.28 -4.66
N ASN A 482 4.98 -10.91 -4.50
CA ASN A 482 5.42 -12.00 -5.35
C ASN A 482 5.56 -13.34 -4.59
N GLY A 483 5.39 -13.35 -3.27
CA GLY A 483 5.42 -14.54 -2.42
C GLY A 483 6.81 -15.15 -2.24
N ASP A 484 7.89 -14.35 -2.33
CA ASP A 484 9.26 -14.85 -2.13
C ASP A 484 9.80 -14.65 -0.70
N GLY A 485 8.98 -14.05 0.18
CA GLY A 485 9.28 -13.81 1.58
C GLY A 485 10.15 -12.59 1.83
N LEU A 486 10.38 -11.74 0.82
CA LEU A 486 10.96 -10.41 0.99
C LEU A 486 9.88 -9.37 0.69
N ASP A 487 9.89 -8.27 1.43
CA ASP A 487 9.03 -7.15 1.09
C ASP A 487 9.47 -6.51 -0.23
N ASP A 488 8.50 -6.04 -1.00
CA ASP A 488 8.70 -5.39 -2.29
C ASP A 488 8.38 -3.89 -2.20
N LEU A 489 8.62 -3.15 -3.29
CA LEU A 489 8.41 -1.71 -3.33
C LEU A 489 7.52 -1.29 -4.49
N ILE A 490 6.78 -0.19 -4.29
CA ILE A 490 6.14 0.54 -5.37
C ILE A 490 6.64 1.99 -5.45
N VAL A 491 7.02 2.41 -6.65
CA VAL A 491 7.51 3.76 -6.95
C VAL A 491 6.63 4.41 -8.01
N GLY A 492 6.00 5.52 -7.67
CA GLY A 492 5.18 6.31 -8.57
C GLY A 492 5.99 7.29 -9.43
N ALA A 493 5.57 7.48 -10.68
CA ALA A 493 6.15 8.39 -11.67
C ALA A 493 5.04 9.09 -12.47
N SER A 494 4.32 9.99 -11.81
CA SER A 494 3.13 10.67 -12.37
C SER A 494 3.43 11.55 -13.58
N GLY A 495 4.70 11.93 -13.78
CA GLY A 495 5.16 12.70 -14.92
C GLY A 495 5.23 11.90 -16.23
N ALA A 496 5.25 10.57 -16.14
CA ALA A 496 5.62 9.71 -17.24
C ALA A 496 4.72 9.89 -18.47
N ALA A 497 5.36 9.99 -19.63
CA ALA A 497 4.70 10.07 -20.92
C ALA A 497 4.63 8.70 -21.60
N SER A 498 3.57 8.46 -22.38
CA SER A 498 3.41 7.23 -23.18
C SER A 498 2.93 7.56 -24.58
N ALA A 499 3.63 7.07 -25.61
CA ALA A 499 3.26 7.23 -27.02
C ALA A 499 2.89 8.67 -27.47
N GLY A 500 3.54 9.69 -26.90
CA GLY A 500 3.28 11.10 -27.20
C GLY A 500 2.16 11.76 -26.38
N GLN A 501 1.58 11.04 -25.43
CA GLN A 501 0.65 11.55 -24.42
C GLN A 501 1.45 11.96 -23.17
N PHE A 502 1.20 13.18 -22.68
CA PHE A 502 1.86 13.72 -21.48
C PHE A 502 1.11 13.31 -20.22
N TRP A 503 1.85 13.11 -19.13
CA TRP A 503 1.30 12.87 -17.79
C TRP A 503 0.27 11.72 -17.73
N VAL A 504 0.54 10.67 -18.51
CA VAL A 504 -0.20 9.40 -18.40
C VAL A 504 0.10 8.76 -17.05
N GLY A 505 1.36 8.91 -16.62
CA GLY A 505 1.85 8.34 -15.37
C GLY A 505 2.23 6.87 -15.50
N LYS A 506 3.13 6.44 -14.64
CA LYS A 506 3.53 5.04 -14.44
C LYS A 506 3.73 4.78 -12.95
N SER A 507 3.64 3.52 -12.58
CA SER A 507 4.19 3.01 -11.32
C SER A 507 5.10 1.83 -11.61
N PHE A 508 6.08 1.61 -10.74
CA PHE A 508 7.05 0.54 -10.89
C PHE A 508 7.06 -0.28 -9.61
N VAL A 509 6.80 -1.57 -9.76
CA VAL A 509 6.97 -2.55 -8.70
C VAL A 509 8.39 -3.09 -8.80
N VAL A 510 9.12 -3.03 -7.69
CA VAL A 510 10.52 -3.42 -7.59
C VAL A 510 10.62 -4.52 -6.54
N PHE A 511 11.09 -5.69 -6.95
CA PHE A 511 11.17 -6.83 -6.05
C PHE A 511 12.33 -6.70 -5.06
N GLY A 512 12.10 -7.21 -3.86
CA GLY A 512 13.07 -7.25 -2.78
C GLY A 512 14.32 -8.02 -3.12
N LYS A 513 15.44 -7.63 -2.49
CA LYS A 513 16.73 -8.25 -2.75
C LYS A 513 17.75 -7.96 -1.65
N THR A 514 18.58 -8.97 -1.42
CA THR A 514 19.65 -8.93 -0.41
C THR A 514 20.93 -8.21 -0.85
N ASN A 515 21.10 -7.95 -2.15
CA ASN A 515 22.29 -7.26 -2.67
C ASN A 515 22.06 -5.76 -2.81
N THR A 516 23.12 -4.96 -2.78
CA THR A 516 23.05 -3.49 -2.86
C THR A 516 23.24 -2.92 -4.26
N THR A 517 23.08 -3.74 -5.31
CA THR A 517 23.24 -3.27 -6.69
C THR A 517 22.17 -2.24 -7.03
N ALA A 518 22.57 -1.11 -7.61
CA ALA A 518 21.62 -0.10 -8.09
C ALA A 518 20.65 -0.67 -9.13
N ILE A 519 19.40 -0.23 -9.09
CA ILE A 519 18.35 -0.58 -10.04
C ILE A 519 18.17 0.58 -11.03
N ARG A 520 17.79 0.25 -12.26
CA ARG A 520 17.28 1.21 -13.23
C ARG A 520 15.85 0.83 -13.56
N LEU A 521 14.93 1.80 -13.52
CA LEU A 521 13.53 1.54 -13.88
C LEU A 521 13.36 1.06 -15.33
N SER A 522 14.32 1.33 -16.22
CA SER A 522 14.35 0.73 -17.56
C SER A 522 14.49 -0.80 -17.55
N ASP A 523 15.15 -1.37 -16.53
CA ASP A 523 15.32 -2.81 -16.38
C ASP A 523 14.03 -3.46 -15.84
N ILE A 524 13.29 -2.75 -14.98
CA ILE A 524 11.93 -3.11 -14.55
C ILE A 524 10.98 -3.14 -15.75
N VAL A 525 11.04 -2.15 -16.64
CA VAL A 525 10.26 -2.14 -17.90
C VAL A 525 10.62 -3.33 -18.80
N ALA A 526 11.87 -3.77 -18.76
CA ALA A 526 12.32 -4.96 -19.47
C ALA A 526 11.96 -6.29 -18.75
N GLY A 527 11.29 -6.22 -17.60
CA GLY A 527 10.83 -7.37 -16.82
C GLY A 527 11.91 -8.01 -15.95
N THR A 528 12.92 -7.26 -15.53
CA THR A 528 13.99 -7.73 -14.64
C THR A 528 13.84 -7.13 -13.25
N GLY A 529 13.65 -7.96 -12.21
CA GLY A 529 13.59 -7.51 -10.82
C GLY A 529 12.31 -6.76 -10.43
N GLY A 530 11.21 -6.99 -11.16
CA GLY A 530 9.91 -6.36 -10.91
C GLY A 530 9.13 -6.15 -12.20
N PHE A 531 8.06 -5.36 -12.15
CA PHE A 531 7.23 -5.03 -13.31
C PHE A 531 6.74 -3.58 -13.30
N VAL A 532 6.38 -3.07 -14.49
CA VAL A 532 5.84 -1.72 -14.67
C VAL A 532 4.31 -1.75 -14.79
N ILE A 533 3.65 -0.76 -14.19
CA ILE A 533 2.22 -0.47 -14.31
C ILE A 533 2.09 0.81 -15.17
N ASN A 534 1.56 0.66 -16.38
CA ASN A 534 1.38 1.75 -17.32
C ASN A 534 0.02 2.44 -17.11
N GLY A 535 0.02 3.77 -16.97
CA GLY A 535 -1.18 4.58 -16.86
C GLY A 535 -2.12 4.46 -18.07
N GLU A 536 -3.38 4.86 -17.89
CA GLU A 536 -4.45 4.68 -18.87
C GLU A 536 -4.49 5.77 -19.94
N ASN A 537 -4.73 7.03 -19.55
CA ASN A 537 -4.89 8.16 -20.47
C ASN A 537 -3.97 9.34 -20.13
N ALA A 538 -3.77 10.23 -21.10
CA ALA A 538 -3.09 11.51 -20.89
C ALA A 538 -3.74 12.31 -19.75
N TYR A 539 -2.93 13.00 -18.95
CA TYR A 539 -3.37 13.85 -17.82
C TYR A 539 -4.04 13.11 -16.64
N ASP A 540 -4.01 11.78 -16.62
CA ASP A 540 -4.55 11.01 -15.48
C ASP A 540 -3.64 11.08 -14.24
N TYR A 541 -2.35 11.40 -14.42
CA TYR A 541 -1.32 11.47 -13.37
C TYR A 541 -1.19 10.16 -12.55
N SER A 542 -1.33 9.00 -13.19
CA SER A 542 -1.20 7.70 -12.52
C SER A 542 0.13 7.56 -11.77
N GLY A 543 0.10 7.02 -10.56
CA GLY A 543 1.28 6.91 -9.70
C GLY A 543 1.61 8.22 -8.97
N HIS A 544 0.68 9.16 -8.89
CA HIS A 544 0.80 10.31 -7.98
C HIS A 544 0.75 9.87 -6.51
N SER A 545 -0.07 8.86 -6.20
CA SER A 545 -0.11 8.19 -4.91
C SER A 545 -0.14 6.69 -5.14
N VAL A 546 0.69 5.97 -4.40
CA VAL A 546 0.82 4.51 -4.43
C VAL A 546 0.90 4.00 -3.00
N SER A 547 0.41 2.79 -2.75
CA SER A 547 0.50 2.12 -1.46
C SER A 547 0.31 0.62 -1.66
N SER A 548 0.82 -0.21 -0.74
CA SER A 548 0.28 -1.55 -0.54
C SER A 548 -1.24 -1.47 -0.27
N ALA A 549 -1.96 -2.48 -0.74
CA ALA A 549 -3.36 -2.72 -0.44
C ALA A 549 -3.55 -3.84 0.60
N GLY A 550 -2.47 -4.50 1.04
CA GLY A 550 -2.56 -5.77 1.77
C GLY A 550 -3.16 -6.88 0.89
N ASP A 551 -3.61 -7.97 1.49
CA ASP A 551 -4.30 -9.05 0.76
C ASP A 551 -5.80 -8.73 0.65
N ILE A 552 -6.14 -7.89 -0.34
CA ILE A 552 -7.53 -7.44 -0.53
C ILE A 552 -8.43 -8.56 -1.08
N ASN A 553 -7.82 -9.60 -1.66
CA ASN A 553 -8.51 -10.60 -2.44
C ASN A 553 -8.49 -12.00 -1.79
N GLY A 554 -7.71 -12.18 -0.73
CA GLY A 554 -7.58 -13.40 0.05
C GLY A 554 -6.77 -14.49 -0.63
N ASP A 555 -5.85 -14.14 -1.54
CA ASP A 555 -5.00 -15.13 -2.25
C ASP A 555 -3.63 -15.34 -1.59
N GLY A 556 -3.36 -14.63 -0.49
CA GLY A 556 -2.14 -14.73 0.29
C GLY A 556 -0.95 -13.99 -0.29
N LEU A 557 -1.15 -13.19 -1.35
CA LEU A 557 -0.18 -12.22 -1.83
C LEU A 557 -0.63 -10.82 -1.46
N ASP A 558 0.32 -9.94 -1.17
CA ASP A 558 -0.01 -8.53 -1.02
C ASP A 558 -0.42 -7.93 -2.37
N ASP A 559 -1.39 -7.03 -2.33
CA ASP A 559 -1.91 -6.31 -3.49
C ASP A 559 -1.47 -4.84 -3.46
N LEU A 560 -1.79 -4.08 -4.51
CA LEU A 560 -1.41 -2.66 -4.61
C LEU A 560 -2.58 -1.78 -4.93
N ILE A 561 -2.51 -0.53 -4.48
CA ILE A 561 -3.38 0.55 -4.93
C ILE A 561 -2.59 1.69 -5.59
N VAL A 562 -3.07 2.13 -6.75
CA VAL A 562 -2.50 3.24 -7.52
C VAL A 562 -3.57 4.31 -7.79
N GLY A 563 -3.27 5.55 -7.39
CA GLY A 563 -4.12 6.71 -7.62
C GLY A 563 -3.85 7.43 -8.95
N SER A 564 -4.91 7.88 -9.62
CA SER A 564 -4.91 8.69 -10.84
C SER A 564 -5.92 9.83 -10.71
N TYR A 565 -5.56 10.86 -9.96
CA TYR A 565 -6.50 11.89 -9.51
C TYR A 565 -7.02 12.80 -10.64
N GLY A 566 -6.27 12.91 -11.75
CA GLY A 566 -6.67 13.69 -12.93
C GLY A 566 -7.56 12.91 -13.90
N ALA A 567 -7.87 11.65 -13.60
CA ALA A 567 -8.61 10.81 -14.53
C ALA A 567 -10.05 11.28 -14.73
N ASP A 568 -10.46 11.30 -16.00
CA ASP A 568 -11.84 11.57 -16.40
C ASP A 568 -12.66 10.28 -16.50
N VAL A 569 -13.99 10.39 -16.32
CA VAL A 569 -14.91 9.30 -16.67
C VAL A 569 -15.23 9.40 -18.16
N GLY A 570 -14.42 8.75 -18.99
CA GLY A 570 -14.50 8.75 -20.45
C GLY A 570 -13.20 9.21 -21.10
N SER A 571 -13.00 8.95 -22.40
CA SER A 571 -11.77 9.34 -23.10
C SER A 571 -11.61 10.87 -23.15
N HIS A 572 -10.41 11.35 -22.80
CA HIS A 572 -10.04 12.76 -22.83
C HIS A 572 -10.14 13.30 -24.28
N GLY A 573 -11.19 14.08 -24.55
CA GLY A 573 -11.51 14.60 -25.89
C GLY A 573 -12.92 14.25 -26.40
N GLU A 574 -13.56 13.23 -25.82
CA GLU A 574 -14.97 12.89 -26.03
C GLU A 574 -15.67 12.86 -24.66
N ASN A 575 -15.58 13.95 -23.89
CA ASN A 575 -16.33 14.10 -22.64
C ASN A 575 -17.61 14.93 -22.90
N PRO A 576 -18.70 14.34 -23.46
CA PRO A 576 -19.97 15.03 -23.59
C PRO A 576 -20.68 15.23 -22.24
N ALA A 577 -20.14 14.71 -21.13
CA ALA A 577 -20.73 14.74 -19.80
C ALA A 577 -20.14 15.82 -18.86
N GLY A 578 -19.06 16.51 -19.24
CA GLY A 578 -18.48 17.61 -18.45
C GLY A 578 -17.85 17.20 -17.12
N LYS A 579 -17.48 15.92 -16.96
CA LYS A 579 -16.86 15.39 -15.74
C LYS A 579 -15.34 15.30 -15.88
N SER A 580 -14.65 16.43 -15.73
CA SER A 580 -13.19 16.47 -15.65
C SER A 580 -12.71 16.17 -14.23
N ASP A 581 -11.52 15.58 -14.07
CA ASP A 581 -10.84 15.42 -12.77
C ASP A 581 -11.71 14.69 -11.72
N VAL A 582 -12.44 13.66 -12.15
CA VAL A 582 -13.25 12.82 -11.24
C VAL A 582 -12.32 11.96 -10.38
N GLY A 583 -11.20 11.55 -10.97
CA GLY A 583 -10.23 10.65 -10.39
C GLY A 583 -10.61 9.18 -10.58
N LYS A 584 -9.57 8.33 -10.57
CA LYS A 584 -9.67 6.88 -10.52
C LYS A 584 -8.63 6.33 -9.55
N SER A 585 -8.91 5.17 -9.00
CA SER A 585 -7.94 4.35 -8.27
C SER A 585 -7.98 2.93 -8.83
N TYR A 586 -6.84 2.26 -8.84
CA TYR A 586 -6.69 0.92 -9.40
C TYR A 586 -6.11 0.01 -8.35
N VAL A 587 -6.76 -1.12 -8.14
CA VAL A 587 -6.19 -2.25 -7.41
C VAL A 587 -5.49 -3.14 -8.41
N ILE A 588 -4.28 -3.55 -8.08
CA ILE A 588 -3.47 -4.48 -8.85
C ILE A 588 -3.22 -5.68 -7.96
N PHE A 589 -3.59 -6.87 -8.44
CA PHE A 589 -3.37 -8.09 -7.66
C PHE A 589 -1.93 -8.56 -7.71
N GLY A 590 -1.47 -9.16 -6.61
CA GLY A 590 -0.15 -9.74 -6.48
C GLY A 590 0.14 -10.83 -7.50
N LYS A 591 1.41 -10.92 -7.91
CA LYS A 591 1.86 -11.88 -8.94
C LYS A 591 3.37 -12.09 -8.94
N THR A 592 3.77 -13.31 -9.29
CA THR A 592 5.20 -13.70 -9.43
C THR A 592 5.83 -13.32 -10.77
N ASP A 593 5.04 -13.13 -11.83
CA ASP A 593 5.60 -12.80 -13.14
C ASP A 593 5.99 -11.31 -13.24
N THR A 594 6.91 -11.00 -14.15
CA THR A 594 7.41 -9.63 -14.36
C THR A 594 6.75 -8.91 -15.54
N LYS A 595 5.63 -9.43 -16.05
CA LYS A 595 4.94 -8.78 -17.19
C LYS A 595 4.35 -7.45 -16.76
N ALA A 596 4.45 -6.48 -17.66
CA ALA A 596 3.85 -5.17 -17.47
C ALA A 596 2.32 -5.27 -17.37
N ILE A 597 1.74 -4.42 -16.54
CA ILE A 597 0.31 -4.22 -16.40
C ILE A 597 -0.07 -2.91 -17.09
N ASN A 598 -1.18 -2.89 -17.83
CA ASN A 598 -1.76 -1.66 -18.34
C ASN A 598 -3.06 -1.38 -17.61
N LEU A 599 -3.22 -0.18 -17.05
CA LEU A 599 -4.44 0.19 -16.35
C LEU A 599 -5.67 0.23 -17.28
N SER A 600 -5.47 0.41 -18.58
CA SER A 600 -6.52 0.26 -19.60
C SER A 600 -7.07 -1.16 -19.74
N ASP A 601 -6.27 -2.17 -19.40
CA ASP A 601 -6.71 -3.56 -19.35
C ASP A 601 -7.54 -3.80 -18.07
N ILE A 602 -7.05 -3.32 -16.91
CA ILE A 602 -7.79 -3.34 -15.63
C ILE A 602 -9.16 -2.66 -15.76
N SER A 603 -9.21 -1.46 -16.32
CA SER A 603 -10.46 -0.72 -16.57
C SER A 603 -11.45 -1.47 -17.46
N ALA A 604 -10.94 -2.26 -18.41
CA ALA A 604 -11.78 -3.06 -19.30
C ALA A 604 -12.20 -4.40 -18.70
N GLY A 605 -11.78 -4.73 -17.47
CA GLY A 605 -11.92 -6.07 -16.90
C GLY A 605 -11.16 -7.13 -17.69
N ARG A 606 -10.11 -6.72 -18.41
CA ARG A 606 -9.25 -7.58 -19.22
C ARG A 606 -7.92 -7.75 -18.50
N GLY A 607 -7.43 -8.97 -18.40
CA GLY A 607 -6.10 -9.22 -17.85
C GLY A 607 -5.50 -10.50 -18.39
N THR A 608 -4.28 -10.43 -18.91
CA THR A 608 -3.54 -11.63 -19.31
C THR A 608 -2.43 -11.88 -18.32
N THR A 609 -2.74 -12.52 -17.20
CA THR A 609 -1.71 -13.30 -16.51
C THR A 609 -1.63 -14.68 -17.15
N ALA A 610 -0.40 -15.10 -17.40
CA ALA A 610 -0.14 -16.50 -17.68
C ALA A 610 0.42 -17.09 -16.39
N HIS A 611 -0.39 -17.93 -15.75
CA HIS A 611 -0.06 -19.01 -14.81
C HIS A 611 -0.44 -18.84 -13.33
N THR A 612 -0.82 -20.02 -12.85
CA THR A 612 -1.01 -20.56 -11.50
C THR A 612 0.01 -20.12 -10.46
N ILE A 613 -0.50 -19.74 -9.29
CA ILE A 613 0.18 -19.85 -8.00
C ILE A 613 -0.84 -20.46 -7.03
N ASP A 614 -0.39 -21.47 -6.28
CA ASP A 614 -1.05 -22.09 -5.14
C ASP A 614 -0.01 -22.08 -4.02
N PHE A 615 -0.24 -21.25 -3.00
CA PHE A 615 0.47 -21.31 -1.72
C PHE A 615 -0.52 -21.07 -0.59
N GLN A 616 -1.28 -22.11 -0.21
CA GLN A 616 -1.86 -22.14 1.14
C GLN A 616 -0.81 -22.62 2.14
N GLY A 617 -0.17 -21.68 2.82
CA GLY A 617 0.36 -21.91 4.17
C GLY A 617 -0.79 -21.81 5.19
N ASP A 618 -1.46 -22.92 5.52
CA ASP A 618 -2.49 -22.94 6.56
C ASP A 618 -1.88 -23.23 7.96
N THR A 619 -2.18 -22.37 8.93
CA THR A 619 -1.84 -22.54 10.37
C THR A 619 -3.06 -22.80 11.27
N ASN A 620 -4.25 -23.07 10.73
CA ASN A 620 -5.47 -23.22 11.52
C ASN A 620 -5.76 -24.67 11.98
N THR A 621 -6.68 -24.79 12.96
CA THR A 621 -6.98 -26.04 13.68
C THR A 621 -8.18 -26.83 13.13
N ASP A 622 -8.84 -26.37 12.06
CA ASP A 622 -10.08 -26.96 11.56
C ASP A 622 -9.92 -28.03 10.47
N LYS A 623 -8.69 -28.20 9.95
CA LYS A 623 -8.26 -29.26 9.02
C LYS A 623 -9.01 -29.31 7.67
N ASN A 624 -9.59 -28.22 7.19
CA ASN A 624 -10.21 -28.18 5.86
C ASN A 624 -9.45 -27.25 4.90
N ASP A 625 -8.43 -27.80 4.23
CA ASP A 625 -7.73 -27.11 3.15
C ASP A 625 -8.64 -27.16 1.90
N THR A 626 -9.04 -25.99 1.38
CA THR A 626 -9.88 -25.87 0.18
C THR A 626 -9.02 -25.44 -1.00
N LEU A 627 -8.76 -26.35 -1.94
CA LEU A 627 -8.03 -26.04 -3.19
C LEU A 627 -9.02 -25.72 -4.32
N THR A 628 -8.87 -24.57 -4.97
CA THR A 628 -9.59 -24.18 -6.19
C THR A 628 -8.63 -24.24 -7.38
N GLY A 629 -9.03 -24.93 -8.47
CA GLY A 629 -8.23 -25.03 -9.69
C GLY A 629 -9.12 -25.03 -10.94
N THR A 630 -8.61 -24.46 -12.05
CA THR A 630 -9.34 -24.38 -13.33
C THR A 630 -8.91 -25.46 -14.33
N SER A 631 -9.84 -25.90 -15.18
CA SER A 631 -9.62 -26.97 -16.18
C SER A 631 -8.72 -26.59 -17.38
N ALA A 632 -8.03 -25.45 -17.36
CA ALA A 632 -7.32 -24.89 -18.52
C ALA A 632 -5.81 -25.26 -18.59
N ASN A 633 -5.25 -25.89 -17.55
CA ASN A 633 -3.81 -26.15 -17.47
C ASN A 633 -3.27 -27.30 -18.33
N GLU A 634 -4.03 -27.89 -19.25
CA GLU A 634 -3.54 -28.99 -20.10
C GLU A 634 -4.24 -29.05 -21.49
N LEU A 635 -3.92 -28.10 -22.37
CA LEU A 635 -4.12 -28.30 -23.82
C LEU A 635 -2.85 -28.80 -24.50
#